data_AF-A0A2R6PK11-F1
#
_entry.id   AF-A0A2R6PK11-F1
#
_cell.length_a   1.000
_cell.length_b   1.000
_cell.length_c   1.000
_cell.angle_alpha   90.00
_cell.angle_beta   90.00
_cell.angle_gamma   90.00
#
_symmetry.space_group_name_H-M   'P 1'
#
loop_
_entity.id
_entity.type
_entity.pdbx_description
1 polymer ?
#
loop_
_entity_poly.entity_id
_entity_poly.type
_entity_poly.pdbx_seq_one_letter_code
_entity_poly.pdbx_strand_id
1 'polypeptide(L)'
;MGRLASFRSGNNSWNFINLGQSYVFVDIIYHKSQVFAVDSWSKLVQIEVASGATNYRGMTVRSNCCAQVAYLVDSQEGDLLMVLRFWKNCKTFEFKVFKLVYQIGEAHEEVWAHVKNIGDQALFLGDNPSVSVSTMEFPGCQPNCIYYSDQNHNHIPPYAYHGVDDDSGVFNLEDGSIHSHYVPVPSKKRILPPIWFVPKLKGN
;
A
#
# COMPACT_ATOMS: atom_id res chain seq x y z
N MET A 1 0.57 -12.37 -12.42
CA MET A 1 -0.30 -12.91 -11.36
C MET A 1 0.50 -12.95 -10.06
N GLY A 2 0.14 -12.14 -9.06
CA GLY A 2 0.81 -12.13 -7.75
C GLY A 2 0.35 -13.30 -6.89
N ARG A 3 1.27 -14.20 -6.53
CA ARG A 3 1.04 -15.32 -5.61
C ARG A 3 1.83 -15.10 -4.33
N LEU A 4 1.30 -15.61 -3.22
CA LEU A 4 1.97 -15.59 -1.94
C LEU A 4 2.84 -16.83 -1.77
N ALA A 5 4.03 -16.62 -1.22
CA ALA A 5 4.93 -17.70 -0.84
C ALA A 5 5.61 -17.36 0.48
N SER A 6 5.87 -18.39 1.29
CA SER A 6 6.65 -18.27 2.52
C SER A 6 7.92 -19.10 2.43
N PHE A 7 9.00 -18.59 3.01
CA PHE A 7 10.26 -19.29 3.13
C PHE A 7 10.68 -19.29 4.60
N ARG A 8 11.03 -20.46 5.12
CA ARG A 8 11.58 -20.61 6.47
C ARG A 8 13.05 -20.99 6.35
N SER A 9 13.86 -20.43 7.24
CA SER A 9 15.27 -20.84 7.36
C SER A 9 15.36 -22.34 7.60
N GLY A 10 16.22 -23.04 6.85
CA GLY A 10 16.36 -24.50 6.87
C GLY A 10 15.49 -25.24 5.85
N ASN A 11 14.56 -24.57 5.15
CA ASN A 11 13.86 -25.16 4.01
C ASN A 11 14.69 -25.04 2.73
N ASN A 12 14.49 -25.98 1.81
CA ASN A 12 15.15 -26.00 0.50
C ASN A 12 14.28 -25.43 -0.63
N SER A 13 13.03 -25.04 -0.34
CA SER A 13 12.09 -24.52 -1.32
C SER A 13 11.10 -23.52 -0.72
N TRP A 14 10.52 -22.69 -1.58
CA TRP A 14 9.42 -21.80 -1.25
C TRP A 14 8.12 -22.59 -1.07
N ASN A 15 7.38 -22.30 -0.01
CA ASN A 15 6.05 -22.84 0.23
C ASN A 15 5.02 -21.87 -0.33
N PHE A 16 4.41 -22.22 -1.45
CA PHE A 16 3.33 -21.43 -2.04
C PHE A 16 2.06 -21.57 -1.20
N ILE A 17 1.46 -20.42 -0.87
CA ILE A 17 0.24 -20.36 -0.08
C ILE A 17 -0.94 -20.45 -1.05
N ASN A 18 -1.64 -21.59 -1.02
CA ASN A 18 -2.83 -21.80 -1.85
C ASN A 18 -4.09 -21.59 -1.02
N LEU A 19 -4.84 -20.53 -1.35
CA LEU A 19 -6.02 -20.12 -0.61
C LEU A 19 -7.33 -20.65 -1.24
N GLY A 20 -7.26 -21.67 -2.11
CA GLY A 20 -8.43 -22.31 -2.72
C GLY A 20 -9.24 -21.43 -3.69
N GLN A 21 -8.94 -20.13 -3.79
CA GLN A 21 -9.52 -19.18 -4.74
C GLN A 21 -8.41 -18.56 -5.59
N SER A 22 -8.79 -18.07 -6.77
CA SER A 22 -7.88 -17.37 -7.69
C SER A 22 -7.60 -15.93 -7.23
N TYR A 23 -6.95 -15.77 -6.08
CA TYR A 23 -6.49 -14.46 -5.62
C TYR A 23 -5.32 -13.96 -6.46
N VAL A 24 -5.34 -12.67 -6.79
CA VAL A 24 -4.19 -11.94 -7.32
C VAL A 24 -3.83 -10.89 -6.27
N PHE A 25 -2.79 -11.17 -5.49
CA PHE A 25 -2.32 -10.25 -4.45
C PHE A 25 -1.57 -9.07 -5.07
N VAL A 26 -1.87 -7.88 -4.56
CA VAL A 26 -1.26 -6.61 -5.02
C VAL A 26 -0.35 -5.99 -3.96
N ASP A 27 -0.57 -6.28 -2.68
CA ASP A 27 0.31 -5.82 -1.59
C ASP A 27 0.29 -6.79 -0.38
N ILE A 28 1.33 -6.72 0.45
CA ILE A 28 1.54 -7.54 1.66
C ILE A 28 2.28 -6.73 2.73
N ILE A 29 1.84 -6.86 3.98
CA ILE A 29 2.46 -6.20 5.13
C ILE A 29 2.54 -7.12 6.34
N TYR A 30 3.53 -6.89 7.19
CA TYR A 30 3.60 -7.46 8.53
C TYR A 30 3.18 -6.40 9.54
N HIS A 31 2.12 -6.65 10.31
CA HIS A 31 1.55 -5.72 11.27
C HIS A 31 1.16 -6.46 12.55
N LYS A 32 1.56 -5.96 13.72
CA LYS A 32 1.25 -6.54 15.05
C LYS A 32 1.40 -8.07 15.11
N SER A 33 2.56 -8.56 14.66
CA SER A 33 2.90 -9.99 14.63
C SER A 33 2.10 -10.86 13.68
N GLN A 34 1.32 -10.27 12.78
CA GLN A 34 0.50 -10.96 11.80
C GLN A 34 0.86 -10.51 10.39
N VAL A 35 0.65 -11.39 9.41
CA VAL A 35 0.86 -11.07 8.00
C VAL A 35 -0.51 -10.80 7.38
N PHE A 36 -0.62 -9.67 6.69
CA PHE A 36 -1.81 -9.29 5.94
C PHE A 36 -1.45 -9.12 4.48
N ALA A 37 -2.32 -9.59 3.58
CA ALA A 37 -2.18 -9.38 2.15
C ALA A 37 -3.50 -8.87 1.59
N VAL A 38 -3.44 -8.00 0.59
CA VAL A 38 -4.63 -7.47 -0.10
C VAL A 38 -4.63 -7.90 -1.56
N ASP A 39 -5.79 -8.34 -2.04
CA ASP A 39 -5.95 -8.74 -3.44
C ASP A 39 -6.37 -7.56 -4.35
N SER A 40 -6.41 -7.82 -5.66
CA SER A 40 -6.82 -6.85 -6.68
C SER A 40 -8.28 -6.38 -6.56
N TRP A 41 -9.09 -7.01 -5.72
CA TRP A 41 -10.45 -6.58 -5.39
C TRP A 41 -10.51 -5.85 -4.05
N SER A 42 -9.35 -5.42 -3.51
CA SER A 42 -9.23 -4.75 -2.21
C SER A 42 -9.71 -5.62 -1.02
N LYS A 43 -9.65 -6.94 -1.14
CA LYS A 43 -9.99 -7.87 -0.06
C LYS A 43 -8.74 -8.19 0.75
N LEU A 44 -8.82 -7.98 2.06
CA LEU A 44 -7.76 -8.32 3.00
C LEU A 44 -7.79 -9.82 3.33
N VAL A 45 -6.62 -10.43 3.46
CA VAL A 45 -6.46 -11.79 3.94
C VAL A 45 -5.41 -11.76 5.04
N GLN A 46 -5.79 -12.24 6.21
CA GLN A 46 -4.84 -12.50 7.27
C GLN A 46 -4.26 -13.90 7.07
N ILE A 47 -2.93 -13.97 7.06
CA ILE A 47 -2.18 -15.20 6.83
C ILE A 47 -1.59 -15.62 8.16
N GLU A 48 -1.98 -16.80 8.63
CA GLU A 48 -1.39 -17.41 9.81
C GLU A 48 -0.28 -18.37 9.36
N VAL A 49 0.96 -17.94 9.58
CA VAL A 49 2.14 -18.73 9.21
C VAL A 49 2.48 -19.68 10.36
N ALA A 50 1.64 -20.69 10.59
CA ALA A 50 1.87 -21.73 11.60
C ALA A 50 2.94 -22.74 11.14
N SER A 51 3.57 -23.43 12.11
CA SER A 51 4.61 -24.43 11.86
C SER A 51 4.01 -25.67 11.18
N GLY A 52 4.12 -25.75 9.85
CA GLY A 52 3.77 -26.95 9.07
C GLY A 52 2.40 -26.91 8.37
N ALA A 53 1.55 -25.93 8.65
CA ALA A 53 0.31 -25.68 7.93
C ALA A 53 0.12 -24.18 7.71
N THR A 54 -0.28 -23.77 6.51
CA THR A 54 -0.70 -22.38 6.28
C THR A 54 -2.20 -22.30 6.48
N ASN A 55 -2.61 -21.83 7.65
CA ASN A 55 -3.99 -21.44 7.88
C ASN A 55 -4.14 -19.98 7.44
N TYR A 56 -5.31 -19.62 6.94
CA TYR A 56 -5.60 -18.24 6.57
C TYR A 56 -7.03 -17.92 6.95
N ARG A 57 -7.23 -16.69 7.42
CA ARG A 57 -8.54 -16.12 7.66
C ARG A 57 -8.76 -15.06 6.59
N GLY A 58 -9.65 -15.34 5.65
CA GLY A 58 -10.08 -14.34 4.67
C GLY A 58 -10.86 -13.24 5.37
N MET A 59 -10.33 -12.02 5.39
CA MET A 59 -10.96 -10.86 6.03
C MET A 59 -11.61 -10.01 4.94
N THR A 60 -12.87 -10.30 4.63
CA THR A 60 -13.51 -9.61 3.52
C THR A 60 -13.83 -8.17 3.92
N VAL A 61 -13.10 -7.23 3.34
CA VAL A 61 -13.59 -5.86 3.24
C VAL A 61 -14.83 -5.95 2.36
N ARG A 62 -16.03 -5.72 2.92
CA ARG A 62 -17.20 -5.39 2.10
C ARG A 62 -17.06 -3.94 1.62
N SER A 63 -15.99 -3.70 0.87
CA SER A 63 -15.81 -2.45 0.16
C SER A 63 -16.52 -2.60 -1.17
N ASN A 64 -17.58 -1.84 -1.38
CA ASN A 64 -18.25 -1.72 -2.67
C ASN A 64 -17.43 -0.89 -3.67
N CYS A 65 -16.16 -0.53 -3.37
CA CYS A 65 -15.34 0.25 -4.29
C CYS A 65 -14.24 -0.59 -4.94
N CYS A 66 -14.37 -0.76 -6.26
CA CYS A 66 -13.34 -1.29 -7.15
C CYS A 66 -12.27 -0.22 -7.37
N ALA A 67 -11.38 -0.05 -6.40
CA ALA A 67 -10.15 0.71 -6.62
C ALA A 67 -9.27 0.00 -7.64
N GLN A 68 -8.42 0.75 -8.35
CA GLN A 68 -7.50 0.12 -9.29
C GLN A 68 -6.30 -0.51 -8.59
N VAL A 69 -5.84 0.08 -7.49
CA VAL A 69 -4.81 -0.49 -6.60
C VAL A 69 -5.15 -0.21 -5.14
N ALA A 70 -4.82 -1.16 -4.27
CA ALA A 70 -4.85 -1.04 -2.82
C ALA A 70 -3.45 -1.19 -2.25
N TYR A 71 -3.13 -0.35 -1.27
CA TYR A 71 -1.88 -0.38 -0.50
C TYR A 71 -2.17 -0.66 0.96
N LEU A 72 -1.30 -1.39 1.64
CA LEU A 72 -1.32 -1.60 3.08
C LEU A 72 -0.23 -0.77 3.74
N VAL A 73 -0.59 -0.04 4.78
CA VAL A 73 0.32 0.86 5.48
C VAL A 73 0.23 0.62 6.99
N ASP A 74 1.38 0.48 7.64
CA ASP A 74 1.47 0.57 9.10
C ASP A 74 1.63 2.05 9.47
N SER A 75 0.67 2.58 10.21
CA SER A 75 0.67 3.99 10.60
C SER A 75 1.57 4.25 11.80
N GLN A 76 1.95 5.51 12.02
CA GLN A 76 2.72 5.93 13.18
C GLN A 76 1.96 5.73 14.50
N GLU A 77 0.63 5.65 14.43
CA GLU A 77 -0.25 5.36 15.57
C GLU A 77 -0.40 3.84 15.84
N GLY A 78 0.23 3.00 15.02
CA GLY A 78 0.15 1.55 15.14
C GLY A 78 -1.16 0.97 14.63
N ASP A 79 -1.87 1.67 13.75
CA ASP A 79 -3.03 1.16 13.03
C ASP A 79 -2.66 0.64 11.64
N LEU A 80 -3.34 -0.43 11.20
CA LEU A 80 -3.29 -0.89 9.83
C LEU A 80 -4.26 -0.07 8.97
N LEU A 81 -3.71 0.61 7.97
CA LEU A 81 -4.45 1.36 6.97
C LEU A 81 -4.47 0.62 5.63
N MET A 82 -5.63 0.65 4.96
CA MET A 82 -5.77 0.31 3.56
C MET A 82 -6.00 1.59 2.77
N VAL A 83 -5.14 1.88 1.82
CA VAL A 83 -5.23 3.06 0.96
C VAL A 83 -5.62 2.62 -0.44
N LEU A 84 -6.76 3.10 -0.91
CA LEU A 84 -7.30 2.83 -2.24
C LEU A 84 -6.95 3.98 -3.18
N ARG A 85 -6.35 3.67 -4.32
CA ARG A 85 -5.98 4.66 -5.35
C ARG A 85 -6.89 4.54 -6.57
N PHE A 86 -7.36 5.69 -7.05
CA PHE A 86 -8.22 5.80 -8.21
C PHE A 86 -7.60 6.69 -9.29
N TRP A 87 -7.60 6.22 -10.54
CA TRP A 87 -7.07 6.98 -11.68
C TRP A 87 -8.00 6.95 -12.89
N LYS A 88 -7.87 7.96 -13.76
CA LYS A 88 -8.57 8.04 -15.04
C LYS A 88 -7.59 8.60 -16.07
N ASN A 89 -7.60 8.05 -17.28
CA ASN A 89 -6.67 8.45 -18.34
C ASN A 89 -5.19 8.44 -17.87
N CYS A 90 -4.79 7.40 -17.14
CA CYS A 90 -3.45 7.26 -16.57
C CYS A 90 -3.05 8.32 -15.53
N LYS A 91 -4.00 9.08 -14.97
CA LYS A 91 -3.74 10.08 -13.92
C LYS A 91 -4.59 9.82 -12.69
N THR A 92 -3.93 9.84 -11.53
CA THR A 92 -4.59 9.72 -10.24
C THR A 92 -5.50 10.92 -10.03
N PHE A 93 -6.70 10.66 -9.51
CA PHE A 93 -7.67 11.71 -9.18
C PHE A 93 -8.21 11.61 -7.75
N GLU A 94 -8.09 10.46 -7.09
CA GLU A 94 -8.63 10.27 -5.74
C GLU A 94 -7.87 9.18 -4.98
N PHE A 95 -7.76 9.37 -3.67
CA PHE A 95 -7.43 8.32 -2.71
C PHE A 95 -8.52 8.21 -1.65
N LYS A 96 -8.72 6.99 -1.14
CA LYS A 96 -9.54 6.73 0.05
C LYS A 96 -8.75 5.92 1.05
N VAL A 97 -8.73 6.36 2.30
CA VAL A 97 -8.00 5.69 3.38
C VAL A 97 -9.01 5.02 4.30
N PHE A 98 -8.77 3.77 4.64
CA PHE A 98 -9.57 3.03 5.59
C PHE A 98 -8.68 2.47 6.70
N LYS A 99 -9.13 2.57 7.94
CA LYS A 99 -8.48 1.98 9.12
C LYS A 99 -9.19 0.67 9.48
N LEU A 100 -8.42 -0.38 9.73
CA LEU A 100 -8.94 -1.63 10.26
C LEU A 100 -9.29 -1.44 11.75
N VAL A 101 -10.57 -1.63 12.09
CA VAL A 101 -11.08 -1.54 13.46
C VAL A 101 -11.65 -2.88 13.89
N TYR A 102 -11.30 -3.31 15.09
CA TYR A 102 -11.87 -4.49 15.73
C TYR A 102 -13.02 -4.05 16.63
N GLN A 103 -14.24 -4.51 16.35
CA GLN A 103 -15.35 -4.27 17.28
C GLN A 103 -15.14 -5.09 18.56
N ILE A 104 -15.44 -4.48 19.70
CA ILE A 104 -15.42 -5.12 21.01
C ILE A 104 -16.81 -5.73 21.22
N GLY A 105 -16.90 -7.06 21.22
CA GLY A 105 -18.16 -7.81 21.38
C GLY A 105 -18.00 -9.30 21.06
N GLU A 106 -19.07 -10.09 21.19
CA GLU A 106 -19.07 -11.56 20.95
C GLU A 106 -18.82 -11.93 19.48
N ALA A 107 -19.19 -11.05 18.56
CA ALA A 107 -18.85 -11.16 17.16
C ALA A 107 -17.63 -10.27 16.89
N HIS A 108 -16.44 -10.86 16.81
CA HIS A 108 -15.22 -10.20 16.37
C HIS A 108 -15.34 -9.79 14.88
N GLU A 109 -16.25 -8.88 14.58
CA GLU A 109 -16.45 -8.34 13.25
C GLU A 109 -15.42 -7.24 13.00
N GLU A 110 -14.64 -7.45 11.95
CA GLU A 110 -13.65 -6.49 11.51
C GLU A 110 -14.32 -5.48 10.58
N VAL A 111 -14.27 -4.20 10.97
CA VAL A 111 -14.92 -3.11 10.23
C VAL A 111 -13.88 -2.13 9.75
N TRP A 112 -14.07 -1.65 8.52
CA TRP A 112 -13.25 -0.61 7.94
C TRP A 112 -13.86 0.75 8.19
N ALA A 113 -13.16 1.59 8.93
CA ALA A 113 -13.54 2.97 9.15
C ALA A 113 -12.88 3.86 8.10
N HIS A 114 -13.67 4.62 7.35
CA HIS A 114 -13.14 5.62 6.42
C HIS A 114 -12.44 6.75 7.18
N VAL A 115 -11.19 7.01 6.84
CA VAL A 115 -10.33 8.02 7.45
C VAL A 115 -10.16 9.17 6.47
N LYS A 116 -10.58 10.37 6.89
CA LYS A 116 -10.41 11.61 6.12
C LYS A 116 -9.21 12.44 6.58
N ASN A 117 -8.67 12.12 7.76
CA ASN A 117 -7.56 12.84 8.34
C ASN A 117 -6.62 11.85 9.06
N ILE A 118 -5.37 11.78 8.61
CA ILE A 118 -4.32 10.92 9.18
C ILE A 118 -3.39 11.69 10.14
N GLY A 119 -3.80 12.88 10.59
CA GLY A 119 -3.07 13.69 11.55
C GLY A 119 -1.81 14.32 10.98
N ASP A 120 -0.73 14.28 11.77
CA ASP A 120 0.60 14.77 11.43
C ASP A 120 1.40 13.77 10.56
N GLN A 121 0.74 12.77 9.99
CA GLN A 121 1.38 11.75 9.16
C GLN A 121 1.40 12.13 7.68
N ALA A 122 2.41 11.64 6.98
CA ALA A 122 2.47 11.59 5.52
C ALA A 122 2.69 10.16 5.06
N LEU A 123 1.88 9.69 4.10
CA LEU A 123 2.01 8.35 3.53
C LEU A 123 2.78 8.40 2.22
N PHE A 124 3.65 7.43 1.99
CA PHE A 124 4.41 7.28 0.75
C PHE A 124 4.07 5.94 0.10
N LEU A 125 3.49 6.00 -1.10
CA LEU A 125 2.95 4.85 -1.83
C LEU A 125 3.65 4.69 -3.18
N GLY A 126 3.93 3.45 -3.56
CA GLY A 126 4.63 3.11 -4.80
C GLY A 126 4.72 1.60 -4.97
N ASP A 127 5.68 1.13 -5.76
CA ASP A 127 5.91 -0.31 -5.94
C ASP A 127 6.74 -0.95 -4.82
N ASN A 128 7.41 -0.12 -4.03
CA ASN A 128 8.09 -0.54 -2.81
C ASN A 128 7.12 -0.56 -1.62
N PRO A 129 7.48 -1.19 -0.49
CA PRO A 129 6.63 -1.21 0.69
C PRO A 129 6.18 0.20 1.07
N SER A 130 4.88 0.36 1.24
CA SER A 130 4.29 1.63 1.63
C SER A 130 4.72 2.00 3.05
N VAL A 131 4.98 3.29 3.28
CA VAL A 131 5.47 3.78 4.56
C VAL A 131 4.66 4.98 5.04
N SER A 132 4.45 5.06 6.36
CA SER A 132 3.99 6.27 7.04
C SER A 132 5.16 6.92 7.75
N VAL A 133 5.24 8.25 7.74
CA VAL A 133 6.22 9.02 8.53
C VAL A 133 5.53 10.16 9.27
N SER A 134 6.06 10.55 10.44
CA SER A 134 5.63 11.78 11.09
C SER A 134 6.23 12.99 10.39
N THR A 135 5.40 13.98 10.11
CA THR A 135 5.83 15.27 9.57
C THR A 135 6.61 16.11 10.57
N MET A 136 6.57 15.76 11.86
CA MET A 136 7.45 16.36 12.87
C MET A 136 8.91 15.92 12.69
N GLU A 137 9.13 14.66 12.31
CA GLU A 137 10.47 14.13 12.01
C GLU A 137 10.95 14.55 10.62
N PHE A 138 10.02 14.73 9.68
CA PHE A 138 10.28 15.12 8.29
C PHE A 138 9.53 16.41 7.93
N PRO A 139 10.00 17.59 8.37
CA PRO A 139 9.27 18.86 8.19
C PRO A 139 9.14 19.33 6.73
N GLY A 140 9.83 18.67 5.78
CA GLY A 140 9.59 18.86 4.35
C GLY A 140 8.32 18.18 3.84
N CYS A 141 7.69 17.31 4.65
CA CYS A 141 6.45 16.62 4.32
C CYS A 141 5.25 17.43 4.83
N GLN A 142 4.17 17.42 4.06
CA GLN A 142 2.90 18.02 4.46
C GLN A 142 2.07 17.02 5.27
N PRO A 143 1.45 17.44 6.39
CA PRO A 143 0.59 16.58 7.18
C PRO A 143 -0.70 16.28 6.39
N ASN A 144 -1.33 15.16 6.72
CA ASN A 144 -2.56 14.71 6.06
C ASN A 144 -2.44 14.51 4.53
N CYS A 145 -1.25 14.13 4.06
CA CYS A 145 -0.96 13.98 2.64
C CYS A 145 -0.47 12.56 2.26
N ILE A 146 -0.74 12.20 1.02
CA ILE A 146 -0.28 10.96 0.37
C ILE A 146 0.64 11.34 -0.78
N TYR A 147 1.91 10.98 -0.64
CA TYR A 147 2.92 11.05 -1.69
C TYR A 147 2.87 9.76 -2.48
N TYR A 148 2.64 9.85 -3.78
CA TYR A 148 2.54 8.67 -4.62
C TYR A 148 3.45 8.79 -5.83
N SER A 149 3.97 7.65 -6.25
CA SER A 149 4.76 7.53 -7.47
C SER A 149 4.00 6.78 -8.56
N ASP A 150 4.48 6.92 -9.79
CA ASP A 150 3.87 6.29 -10.95
C ASP A 150 3.90 4.76 -10.84
N GLN A 151 2.76 4.13 -11.11
CA GLN A 151 2.58 2.67 -11.16
C GLN A 151 2.23 2.17 -12.56
N ASN A 152 2.22 3.03 -13.57
CA ASN A 152 1.77 2.71 -14.91
C ASN A 152 2.78 1.78 -15.59
N HIS A 153 2.69 0.49 -15.26
CA HIS A 153 3.45 -0.60 -15.86
C HIS A 153 2.60 -1.28 -16.91
N ASN A 154 2.01 -0.51 -17.82
CA ASN A 154 1.30 -1.09 -18.96
C ASN A 154 2.30 -1.83 -19.86
N HIS A 155 2.54 -3.08 -19.50
CA HIS A 155 2.70 -4.27 -20.33
C HIS A 155 3.71 -4.28 -21.49
N ILE A 156 4.67 -3.35 -21.56
CA ILE A 156 5.71 -3.39 -22.60
C ILE A 156 7.11 -3.35 -21.96
N PRO A 157 7.84 -4.48 -21.95
CA PRO A 157 9.29 -4.41 -21.79
C PRO A 157 9.89 -3.77 -23.06
N PRO A 158 10.82 -2.81 -22.94
CA PRO A 158 11.48 -2.32 -21.73
C PRO A 158 10.88 -1.00 -21.27
N TYR A 159 10.45 -0.90 -20.00
CA TYR A 159 10.12 0.35 -19.27
C TYR A 159 9.80 1.53 -20.20
N ALA A 160 8.75 1.36 -21.01
CA ALA A 160 8.54 2.21 -22.17
C ALA A 160 8.07 3.57 -21.66
N TYR A 161 8.95 4.56 -21.83
CA TYR A 161 8.76 5.99 -21.61
C TYR A 161 7.29 6.42 -21.76
N HIS A 162 6.62 6.77 -20.65
CA HIS A 162 5.25 7.30 -20.66
C HIS A 162 5.17 8.82 -20.95
N GLY A 163 6.25 9.43 -21.44
CA GLY A 163 6.24 10.83 -21.86
C GLY A 163 6.51 11.82 -20.74
N VAL A 164 5.92 13.02 -20.88
CA VAL A 164 6.06 14.13 -19.92
C VAL A 164 5.24 13.86 -18.64
N ASP A 165 4.35 12.87 -18.67
CA ASP A 165 3.21 12.73 -17.79
C ASP A 165 3.30 11.54 -16.81
N ASP A 166 4.39 11.43 -16.06
CA ASP A 166 4.48 10.42 -14.99
C ASP A 166 3.39 10.68 -13.94
N ASP A 167 2.64 9.66 -13.53
CA ASP A 167 1.57 9.78 -12.54
C ASP A 167 2.12 9.75 -11.11
N SER A 168 2.81 10.82 -10.75
CA SER A 168 3.35 11.06 -9.40
C SER A 168 2.89 12.40 -8.86
N GLY A 169 2.64 12.46 -7.55
CA GLY A 169 2.06 13.65 -6.94
C GLY A 169 1.93 13.54 -5.43
N VAL A 170 1.33 14.57 -4.87
CA VAL A 170 0.96 14.69 -3.46
C VAL A 170 -0.53 14.95 -3.42
N PHE A 171 -1.28 14.00 -2.87
CA PHE A 171 -2.72 14.13 -2.64
C PHE A 171 -2.97 14.59 -1.21
N ASN A 172 -3.69 15.69 -1.04
CA ASN A 172 -4.11 16.17 0.27
C ASN A 172 -5.48 15.57 0.62
N LEU A 173 -5.57 14.87 1.76
CA LEU A 173 -6.81 14.19 2.18
C LEU A 173 -7.89 15.15 2.67
N GLU A 174 -7.53 16.38 3.06
CA GLU A 174 -8.47 17.39 3.57
C GLU A 174 -9.35 17.96 2.45
N ASP A 175 -8.73 18.37 1.34
CA ASP A 175 -9.41 19.07 0.24
C ASP A 175 -9.44 18.27 -1.08
N GLY A 176 -8.77 17.12 -1.14
CA GLY A 176 -8.69 16.26 -2.32
C GLY A 176 -7.80 16.83 -3.45
N SER A 177 -7.01 17.87 -3.18
CA SER A 177 -6.12 18.47 -4.16
C SER A 177 -4.91 17.59 -4.47
N ILE A 178 -4.46 17.63 -5.73
CA ILE A 178 -3.25 16.94 -6.19
C ILE A 178 -2.24 17.97 -6.65
N HIS A 179 -1.05 17.92 -6.06
CA HIS A 179 0.09 18.75 -6.41
C HIS A 179 1.23 17.90 -6.98
N SER A 180 1.97 18.41 -7.96
CA SER A 180 3.22 17.77 -8.38
C SER A 180 4.33 18.09 -7.37
N HIS A 181 5.07 17.09 -6.90
CA HIS A 181 6.23 17.29 -6.02
C HIS A 181 7.58 17.11 -6.73
N TYR A 182 7.60 16.47 -7.90
CA TYR A 182 8.81 16.21 -8.64
C TYR A 182 8.52 16.04 -10.13
N VAL A 183 9.14 16.87 -10.96
CA VAL A 183 9.15 16.70 -12.42
C VAL A 183 10.57 16.30 -12.81
N PRO A 184 10.85 15.00 -13.06
CA PRO A 184 12.18 14.58 -13.46
C PRO A 184 12.56 15.25 -14.79
N VAL A 185 13.80 15.74 -14.88
CA VAL A 185 14.37 16.18 -16.16
C VAL A 185 14.31 14.99 -17.14
N PRO A 186 13.88 15.18 -18.40
CA PRO A 186 13.68 14.09 -19.36
C PRO A 186 14.87 13.12 -19.51
N SER A 187 16.10 13.61 -19.34
CA SER A 187 17.32 12.79 -19.38
C SER A 187 17.47 11.82 -18.20
N LYS A 188 16.81 12.06 -17.07
CA LYS A 188 16.77 11.19 -15.88
C LYS A 188 15.59 10.22 -15.87
N LYS A 189 14.69 10.30 -16.86
CA LYS A 189 13.48 9.44 -16.97
C LYS A 189 13.73 8.02 -17.47
N ARG A 190 14.97 7.68 -17.85
CA ARG A 190 15.37 6.31 -18.25
C ARG A 190 15.80 5.44 -17.06
N ILE A 191 15.61 5.92 -15.84
CA ILE A 191 16.04 5.24 -14.62
C ILE A 191 14.90 4.31 -14.15
N LEU A 192 15.26 3.31 -13.35
CA LEU A 192 14.37 2.41 -12.63
C LEU A 192 13.16 3.14 -12.00
N PRO A 193 12.03 2.45 -11.79
CA PRO A 193 10.86 3.04 -11.14
C PRO A 193 11.27 3.70 -9.81
N PRO A 194 10.68 4.87 -9.49
CA PRO A 194 10.98 5.57 -8.24
C PRO A 194 10.67 4.67 -7.04
N ILE A 195 11.59 4.64 -6.08
CA ILE A 195 11.43 3.94 -4.81
C ILE A 195 11.46 4.95 -3.67
N TRP A 196 10.58 4.78 -2.69
CA TRP A 196 10.65 5.54 -1.45
C TRP A 196 11.66 4.89 -0.50
N PHE A 197 12.48 5.71 0.13
CA PHE A 197 13.38 5.28 1.20
C PHE A 197 13.20 6.21 2.39
N VAL A 198 13.03 5.63 3.58
CA VAL A 198 13.01 6.37 4.83
C VAL A 198 14.39 6.23 5.45
N PRO A 199 15.23 7.28 5.46
CA PRO A 199 16.52 7.20 6.12
C PRO A 199 16.28 7.01 7.61
N LYS A 200 16.96 6.03 8.21
CA LYS A 200 17.03 5.94 9.66
C LYS A 200 17.84 7.14 10.15
N LEU A 201 17.16 8.14 10.70
CA LEU A 201 17.84 9.19 11.46
C LEU A 201 18.54 8.47 12.63
N LYS A 202 19.86 8.59 12.70
CA LYS A 202 20.64 7.96 13.78
C LYS A 202 20.03 8.39 15.12
N GLY A 203 19.69 7.40 15.94
CA GLY A 203 19.14 7.62 17.28
C GLY A 203 20.11 8.40 18.18
N ASN A 204 19.52 9.15 19.11
CA ASN A 204 20.19 9.53 20.35
C ASN A 204 20.49 8.28 21.19
#